data_AF-A0A830FNT9-F1
#
_entry.id   AF-A0A830FNT9-F1
#
_cell.length_a   1.000
_cell.length_b   1.000
_cell.length_c   1.000
_cell.angle_alpha   90.00
_cell.angle_beta   90.00
_cell.angle_gamma   90.00
#
_symmetry.space_group_name_H-M   'P 1'
#
loop_
_entity.id
_entity.type
_entity.pdbx_description
1 polymer ?
#
loop_
_entity_poly.entity_id
_entity_poly.type
_entity_poly.pdbx_seq_one_letter_code
_entity_poly.pdbx_strand_id
1 'polypeptide(L)'
;MREGRAEERTSRRGFLAAAGAGALAGFAGCSSLNLTDEGAGDTERSTPAVERPAAVYYPTHATGMQTSGVERSNGYACALTYTIPETFWLVTGDETAEATPTAGDELHVMPVVWDVETGQRLTDLGPMLRFADDGRVVASNAPWPMLAQRMGFHYGGNVALPGGGVYDVTVRVGAPAARHAGALAAPASATFEFSLAYSAAELDAIAYRTIEGAGERGALDPMEMRMLPSSALPAPDALPGRHLGTGRIGDAAVAATVLDDATRFGGTESDVYLAVSPRTPYNRYPLPMAGFSARVDGADYDLVETLDDDLGHHYGIALDADVARATVSLDVPPQVSRHEGYETAFLDTGHATLGE
;
A
#
# COMPACT_ATOMS: atom_id res chain seq x y z
N MET A 1 -15.64 -76.67 5.52
CA MET A 1 -16.22 -76.05 4.31
C MET A 1 -16.97 -74.80 4.78
N ARG A 2 -16.47 -73.61 4.40
CA ARG A 2 -17.04 -72.23 4.51
C ARG A 2 -17.55 -71.76 5.90
N GLU A 3 -16.85 -70.83 6.55
CA GLU A 3 -16.90 -69.36 6.40
C GLU A 3 -18.14 -68.69 7.01
N GLY A 4 -17.87 -67.76 7.94
CA GLY A 4 -18.82 -66.80 8.51
C GLY A 4 -18.05 -65.75 9.30
N ARG A 5 -17.78 -64.62 8.65
CA ARG A 5 -17.06 -63.43 9.16
C ARG A 5 -18.04 -62.52 9.91
N ALA A 6 -17.62 -61.93 11.03
CA ALA A 6 -18.24 -60.73 11.58
C ALA A 6 -17.14 -59.81 12.13
N GLU A 7 -17.23 -58.55 11.73
CA GLU A 7 -16.31 -57.45 11.99
C GLU A 7 -16.41 -56.96 13.44
N GLU A 8 -15.29 -56.51 14.01
CA GLU A 8 -15.29 -55.72 15.25
C GLU A 8 -14.56 -54.40 15.05
N ARG A 9 -15.26 -53.33 15.45
CA ARG A 9 -14.89 -51.93 15.34
C ARG A 9 -13.83 -51.57 16.38
N THR A 10 -12.71 -51.00 15.96
CA THR A 10 -11.69 -50.53 16.90
C THR A 10 -11.94 -49.08 17.30
N SER A 11 -12.16 -48.87 18.60
CA SER A 11 -12.45 -47.58 19.23
C SER A 11 -11.18 -46.80 19.62
N ARG A 12 -11.35 -45.49 19.77
CA ARG A 12 -10.35 -44.39 19.80
C ARG A 12 -9.41 -44.33 21.01
N ARG A 13 -8.80 -45.44 21.49
CA ARG A 13 -7.92 -45.39 22.68
C ARG A 13 -6.55 -46.06 22.61
N GLY A 14 -6.03 -46.36 21.42
CA GLY A 14 -4.71 -46.98 21.31
C GLY A 14 -3.93 -46.59 20.07
N PHE A 15 -3.38 -45.38 20.04
CA PHE A 15 -2.19 -45.10 19.24
C PHE A 15 -1.41 -43.92 19.81
N LEU A 16 -0.87 -44.10 21.02
CA LEU A 16 0.22 -43.30 21.56
C LEU A 16 1.35 -44.26 21.90
N ALA A 17 2.19 -44.57 20.91
CA ALA A 17 3.58 -44.97 21.11
C ALA A 17 4.29 -45.07 19.75
N ALA A 18 5.42 -44.39 19.65
CA ALA A 18 6.52 -44.60 18.69
C ALA A 18 6.42 -43.97 17.29
N ALA A 19 6.96 -42.75 17.20
CA ALA A 19 7.78 -42.12 16.15
C ALA A 19 7.28 -40.68 15.89
N GLY A 20 7.97 -39.60 16.22
CA GLY A 20 9.41 -39.39 16.42
C GLY A 20 9.90 -38.30 15.46
N ALA A 21 9.70 -37.04 15.86
CA ALA A 21 10.43 -35.82 15.45
C ALA A 21 10.46 -35.39 13.97
N GLY A 22 9.69 -34.33 13.65
CA GLY A 22 9.84 -33.48 12.48
C GLY A 22 8.98 -32.22 12.67
N ALA A 23 9.63 -31.07 12.92
CA ALA A 23 9.09 -29.84 13.49
C ALA A 23 7.76 -29.32 12.92
N LEU A 24 6.72 -29.32 13.77
CA LEU A 24 5.60 -28.39 13.68
C LEU A 24 6.02 -27.10 14.39
N ALA A 25 6.43 -26.07 13.64
CA ALA A 25 6.53 -24.72 14.18
C ALA A 25 5.12 -24.11 14.23
N GLY A 26 4.38 -24.44 15.29
CA GLY A 26 3.20 -23.69 15.67
C GLY A 26 3.63 -22.40 16.35
N PHE A 27 3.45 -21.26 15.67
CA PHE A 27 3.56 -19.95 16.32
C PHE A 27 2.26 -19.68 17.06
N ALA A 28 2.19 -20.12 18.31
CA ALA A 28 1.22 -19.62 19.28
C ALA A 28 1.98 -18.74 20.28
N GLY A 29 1.68 -17.43 20.24
CA GLY A 29 1.78 -16.50 21.36
C GLY A 29 3.17 -16.05 21.79
N CYS A 30 3.52 -14.81 21.44
CA CYS A 30 3.72 -13.74 22.42
C CYS A 30 3.80 -12.39 21.68
N SER A 31 2.97 -11.47 22.15
CA SER A 31 2.87 -10.05 21.82
C SER A 31 4.22 -9.31 21.69
N SER A 32 4.19 -8.26 20.85
CA SER A 32 5.11 -7.13 20.76
C SER A 32 6.55 -7.38 20.29
N LEU A 33 6.70 -7.72 19.00
CA LEU A 33 7.86 -7.27 18.23
C LEU A 33 7.58 -5.89 17.63
N ASN A 34 7.54 -4.87 18.50
CA ASN A 34 7.48 -3.48 18.10
C ASN A 34 8.89 -3.02 17.70
N LEU A 35 9.17 -3.01 16.40
CA LEU A 35 10.40 -2.43 15.86
C LEU A 35 10.04 -1.25 14.96
N THR A 36 9.43 -0.23 15.54
CA THR A 36 9.59 1.16 15.10
C THR A 36 10.33 1.87 16.23
N ASP A 37 11.64 2.08 16.05
CA ASP A 37 12.47 2.85 16.98
C ASP A 37 12.18 4.34 16.77
N GLU A 38 11.05 4.78 17.32
CA GLU A 38 10.65 6.19 17.32
C GLU A 38 10.97 6.73 18.72
N GLY A 39 11.78 7.79 18.81
CA GLY A 39 12.13 8.41 20.09
C GLY A 39 10.89 8.85 20.91
N ALA A 40 11.10 9.18 22.19
CA ALA A 40 10.02 9.62 23.07
C ALA A 40 9.21 10.78 22.44
N GLY A 41 7.90 10.57 22.29
CA GLY A 41 6.98 11.54 21.73
C GLY A 41 6.53 12.62 22.73
N ASP A 42 5.85 13.63 22.23
CA ASP A 42 5.20 14.69 23.00
C ASP A 42 4.05 14.13 23.83
N THR A 43 3.89 14.65 25.05
CA THR A 43 2.86 14.19 26.00
C THR A 43 1.49 14.82 25.75
N GLU A 44 1.41 15.90 24.98
CA GLU A 44 0.16 16.56 24.59
C GLU A 44 -0.03 16.44 23.07
N ARG A 45 -1.16 15.86 22.65
CA ARG A 45 -1.55 15.78 21.23
C ARG A 45 -2.33 17.03 20.87
N SER A 46 -1.67 17.97 20.20
CA SER A 46 -2.30 19.17 19.66
C SER A 46 -1.89 19.38 18.22
N THR A 47 -2.86 19.58 17.33
CA THR A 47 -2.61 19.94 15.93
C THR A 47 -2.65 21.46 15.79
N PRO A 48 -1.50 22.16 15.73
CA PRO A 48 -1.49 23.60 15.52
C PRO A 48 -2.14 23.97 14.18
N ALA A 49 -2.82 25.11 14.13
CA ALA A 49 -3.27 25.67 12.87
C ALA A 49 -2.04 26.15 12.07
N VAL A 50 -1.91 25.69 10.83
CA VAL A 50 -0.81 26.04 9.93
C VAL A 50 -1.36 26.50 8.58
N GLU A 51 -0.63 27.39 7.91
CA GLU A 51 -0.91 27.72 6.52
C GLU A 51 -0.52 26.52 5.64
N ARG A 52 -1.45 26.09 4.78
CA ARG A 52 -1.28 24.88 3.95
C ARG A 52 -1.05 25.30 2.50
N PRO A 53 0.18 25.18 1.98
CA PRO A 53 0.45 25.53 0.59
C PRO A 53 -0.21 24.50 -0.36
N ALA A 54 -0.51 24.90 -1.60
CA ALA A 54 -0.79 23.97 -2.70
C ALA A 54 0.52 23.28 -3.13
N ALA A 55 0.95 22.31 -2.32
CA ALA A 55 2.25 21.66 -2.39
C ALA A 55 2.32 20.45 -1.47
N VAL A 56 3.33 19.61 -1.68
CA VAL A 56 3.84 18.76 -0.60
C VAL A 56 4.53 19.62 0.46
N TYR A 57 4.16 19.44 1.74
CA TYR A 57 4.64 20.24 2.85
C TYR A 57 4.78 19.42 4.15
N TYR A 58 5.58 19.87 5.12
CA TYR A 58 5.73 19.17 6.40
C TYR A 58 4.41 19.17 7.19
N PRO A 59 3.88 18.01 7.63
CA PRO A 59 2.66 17.96 8.42
C PRO A 59 2.88 18.59 9.80
N THR A 60 1.80 18.79 10.55
CA THR A 60 1.88 19.35 11.90
C THR A 60 2.49 18.39 12.91
N HIS A 61 2.33 17.09 12.67
CA HIS A 61 2.79 16.04 13.55
C HIS A 61 3.12 14.76 12.77
N ALA A 62 3.79 13.84 13.45
CA ALA A 62 4.01 12.47 13.02
C ALA A 62 3.57 11.51 14.12
N THR A 63 2.82 10.48 13.74
CA THR A 63 2.45 9.39 14.63
C THR A 63 3.27 8.13 14.32
N GLY A 64 3.53 7.36 15.37
CA GLY A 64 4.03 5.99 15.27
C GLY A 64 2.91 5.03 14.91
N MET A 65 3.22 3.74 14.86
CA MET A 65 2.23 2.70 14.65
C MET A 65 2.65 1.40 15.33
N GLN A 66 1.71 0.47 15.44
CA GLN A 66 1.91 -0.89 15.92
C GLN A 66 1.68 -1.89 14.79
N THR A 67 2.32 -3.05 14.87
CA THR A 67 2.11 -4.16 13.92
C THR A 67 1.52 -5.35 14.64
N SER A 68 0.32 -5.77 14.22
CA SER A 68 -0.34 -6.97 14.75
C SER A 68 0.37 -8.25 14.28
N GLY A 69 0.72 -8.31 12.99
CA GLY A 69 1.42 -9.45 12.42
C GLY A 69 1.56 -9.37 10.92
N VAL A 70 2.15 -10.42 10.34
CA VAL A 70 2.31 -10.59 8.88
C VAL A 70 1.85 -11.99 8.50
N GLU A 71 0.92 -12.07 7.56
CA GLU A 71 0.35 -13.32 7.05
C GLU A 71 0.57 -13.45 5.54
N ARG A 72 0.50 -14.68 5.03
CA ARG A 72 0.69 -14.99 3.61
C ARG A 72 -0.45 -15.84 3.06
N SER A 73 -0.86 -15.54 1.83
CA SER A 73 -1.97 -16.21 1.18
C SER A 73 -1.90 -16.00 -0.34
N ASN A 74 -2.00 -17.09 -1.12
CA ASN A 74 -2.11 -17.07 -2.58
C ASN A 74 -1.07 -16.19 -3.32
N GLY A 75 0.19 -16.22 -2.90
CA GLY A 75 1.27 -15.44 -3.52
C GLY A 75 1.40 -14.01 -2.98
N TYR A 76 0.48 -13.56 -2.13
CA TYR A 76 0.53 -12.28 -1.44
C TYR A 76 0.93 -12.43 0.02
N ALA A 77 1.51 -11.38 0.57
CA ALA A 77 1.70 -11.17 2.00
C ALA A 77 0.94 -9.93 2.43
N CYS A 78 0.44 -9.94 3.66
CA CYS A 78 -0.27 -8.82 4.26
C CYS A 78 0.27 -8.59 5.67
N ALA A 79 0.64 -7.36 5.98
CA ALA A 79 0.84 -6.92 7.35
C ALA A 79 -0.41 -6.16 7.80
N LEU A 80 -0.89 -6.44 9.01
CA LEU A 80 -1.91 -5.62 9.65
C LEU A 80 -1.24 -4.68 10.65
N THR A 81 -1.18 -3.39 10.34
CA THR A 81 -0.70 -2.36 11.25
C THR A 81 -1.86 -1.50 11.75
N TYR A 82 -1.65 -0.77 12.84
CA TYR A 82 -2.64 0.14 13.39
C TYR A 82 -1.98 1.30 14.14
N THR A 83 -2.69 2.41 14.22
CA THR A 83 -2.34 3.54 15.08
C THR A 83 -3.59 4.13 15.73
N ILE A 84 -3.44 5.25 16.43
CA ILE A 84 -4.55 6.03 16.97
C ILE A 84 -5.44 6.55 15.82
N PRO A 85 -6.74 6.81 16.02
CA PRO A 85 -7.58 7.35 14.97
C PRO A 85 -7.00 8.64 14.36
N GLU A 86 -6.96 8.70 13.03
CA GLU A 86 -6.30 9.77 12.28
C GLU A 86 -7.32 10.63 11.52
N THR A 87 -7.01 11.92 11.37
CA THR A 87 -7.67 12.77 10.37
C THR A 87 -6.97 12.58 9.03
N PHE A 88 -7.75 12.41 7.97
CA PHE A 88 -7.24 12.30 6.61
C PHE A 88 -8.19 12.99 5.62
N TRP A 89 -7.80 13.07 4.35
CA TRP A 89 -8.57 13.73 3.31
C TRP A 89 -8.92 12.74 2.20
N LEU A 90 -10.22 12.56 1.98
CA LEU A 90 -10.74 11.85 0.82
C LEU A 90 -10.54 12.70 -0.42
N VAL A 91 -10.15 12.10 -1.54
CA VAL A 91 -9.98 12.79 -2.82
C VAL A 91 -11.11 12.37 -3.76
N THR A 92 -11.72 13.34 -4.44
CA THR A 92 -12.71 13.10 -5.50
C THR A 92 -12.52 14.13 -6.60
N GLY A 93 -12.05 13.70 -7.77
CA GLY A 93 -11.62 14.61 -8.81
C GLY A 93 -10.38 15.38 -8.35
N ASP A 94 -10.50 16.71 -8.31
CA ASP A 94 -9.50 17.67 -7.82
C ASP A 94 -9.85 18.25 -6.44
N GLU A 95 -10.93 17.79 -5.81
CA GLU A 95 -11.37 18.25 -4.50
C GLU A 95 -10.97 17.28 -3.38
N THR A 96 -10.76 17.83 -2.18
CA THR A 96 -10.51 17.06 -0.97
C THR A 96 -11.55 17.31 0.11
N ALA A 97 -12.01 16.25 0.76
CA ALA A 97 -12.91 16.32 1.91
C ALA A 97 -12.23 15.75 3.16
N GLU A 98 -12.16 16.56 4.21
CA GLU A 98 -11.60 16.17 5.50
C GLU A 98 -12.50 15.13 6.18
N ALA A 99 -11.91 14.03 6.61
CA ALA A 99 -12.53 12.95 7.38
C ALA A 99 -11.86 12.88 8.75
N THR A 100 -12.58 13.37 9.77
CA THR A 100 -12.13 13.38 11.15
C THR A 100 -12.61 12.15 11.91
N PRO A 101 -11.83 11.61 12.86
CA PRO A 101 -12.29 10.56 13.77
C PRO A 101 -13.57 10.93 14.52
N THR A 102 -14.42 9.94 14.77
CA THR A 102 -15.59 10.04 15.62
C THR A 102 -15.29 9.48 17.02
N ALA A 103 -16.15 9.80 18.00
CA ALA A 103 -15.96 9.32 19.37
C ALA A 103 -16.04 7.78 19.52
N GLY A 104 -16.53 7.07 18.51
CA GLY A 104 -16.57 5.61 18.50
C GLY A 104 -15.38 4.97 17.81
N ASP A 105 -14.55 5.72 17.09
CA ASP A 105 -13.37 5.20 16.42
C ASP A 105 -12.27 4.91 17.43
N GLU A 106 -11.79 3.67 17.43
CA GLU A 106 -10.81 3.18 18.40
C GLU A 106 -9.41 3.11 17.81
N LEU A 107 -9.31 2.76 16.52
CA LEU A 107 -8.07 2.54 15.80
C LEU A 107 -8.12 3.15 14.40
N HIS A 108 -6.97 3.61 13.90
CA HIS A 108 -6.73 3.71 12.46
C HIS A 108 -6.01 2.44 11.99
N VAL A 109 -6.72 1.56 11.27
CA VAL A 109 -6.15 0.28 10.81
C VAL A 109 -5.58 0.42 9.41
N MET A 110 -4.39 -0.13 9.20
CA MET A 110 -3.61 0.07 7.97
C MET A 110 -3.05 -1.25 7.41
N PRO A 111 -3.81 -2.04 6.64
CA PRO A 111 -3.25 -3.22 6.01
C PRO A 111 -2.30 -2.80 4.87
N VAL A 112 -1.13 -3.45 4.81
CA VAL A 112 -0.16 -3.31 3.73
C VAL A 112 -0.02 -4.66 3.04
N VAL A 113 -0.29 -4.70 1.74
CA VAL A 113 -0.24 -5.92 0.94
C VAL A 113 0.87 -5.84 -0.10
N TRP A 114 1.62 -6.92 -0.27
CA TRP A 114 2.68 -7.02 -1.26
C TRP A 114 2.75 -8.41 -1.89
N ASP A 115 3.31 -8.46 -3.08
CA ASP A 115 3.65 -9.71 -3.76
C ASP A 115 4.84 -10.39 -3.08
N VAL A 116 4.72 -11.68 -2.75
CA VAL A 116 5.72 -12.41 -1.95
C VAL A 116 7.03 -12.62 -2.70
N GLU A 117 6.96 -12.84 -4.01
CA GLU A 117 8.12 -13.19 -4.83
C GLU A 117 8.98 -11.96 -5.10
N THR A 118 8.35 -10.87 -5.48
CA THR A 118 9.00 -9.64 -5.95
C THR A 118 9.22 -8.62 -4.82
N GLY A 119 8.44 -8.72 -3.74
CA GLY A 119 8.41 -7.71 -2.68
C GLY A 119 7.68 -6.42 -3.07
N GLN A 120 7.07 -6.36 -4.25
CA GLN A 120 6.37 -5.18 -4.74
C GLN A 120 5.11 -4.91 -3.89
N ARG A 121 5.02 -3.71 -3.29
CA ARG A 121 3.77 -3.26 -2.66
C ARG A 121 2.68 -3.12 -3.71
N LEU A 122 1.52 -3.68 -3.42
CA LEU A 122 0.37 -3.68 -4.33
C LEU A 122 -0.51 -2.48 -4.03
N THR A 123 -0.74 -1.65 -5.05
CA THR A 123 -1.42 -0.35 -4.93
C THR A 123 -2.82 -0.32 -5.53
N ASP A 124 -3.28 -1.46 -6.01
CA ASP A 124 -4.41 -1.62 -6.92
C ASP A 124 -5.41 -2.67 -6.43
N LEU A 125 -5.30 -3.07 -5.17
CA LEU A 125 -6.23 -3.93 -4.46
C LEU A 125 -7.33 -3.13 -3.74
N GLY A 126 -8.35 -3.86 -3.29
CA GLY A 126 -9.40 -3.36 -2.39
C GLY A 126 -9.59 -4.28 -1.18
N PRO A 127 -8.88 -4.06 -0.07
CA PRO A 127 -9.03 -4.88 1.13
C PRO A 127 -10.37 -4.64 1.84
N MET A 128 -10.93 -5.71 2.39
CA MET A 128 -12.10 -5.71 3.26
C MET A 128 -11.73 -6.39 4.58
N LEU A 129 -11.92 -5.67 5.69
CA LEU A 129 -11.61 -6.12 7.03
C LEU A 129 -12.90 -6.51 7.75
N ARG A 130 -12.85 -7.64 8.47
CA ARG A 130 -13.89 -8.07 9.41
C ARG A 130 -13.28 -8.32 10.77
N PHE A 131 -13.85 -7.71 11.80
CA PHE A 131 -13.43 -7.85 13.18
C PHE A 131 -14.46 -8.68 13.93
N ALA A 132 -14.02 -9.75 14.58
CA ALA A 132 -14.86 -10.62 15.38
C ALA A 132 -14.35 -10.72 16.82
N ASP A 133 -15.29 -10.80 17.75
CA ASP A 133 -15.09 -11.07 19.17
C ASP A 133 -15.91 -12.31 19.53
N ASP A 134 -15.22 -13.36 19.99
CA ASP A 134 -15.80 -14.69 20.26
C ASP A 134 -16.70 -15.21 19.12
N GLY A 135 -16.19 -15.10 17.88
CA GLY A 135 -16.88 -15.55 16.66
C GLY A 135 -18.04 -14.66 16.19
N ARG A 136 -18.39 -13.58 16.91
CA ARG A 136 -19.39 -12.60 16.50
C ARG A 136 -18.72 -11.41 15.82
N VAL A 137 -19.13 -11.09 14.60
CA VAL A 137 -18.66 -9.87 13.90
C VAL A 137 -19.15 -8.64 14.66
N VAL A 138 -18.21 -7.81 15.10
CA VAL A 138 -18.46 -6.55 15.83
C VAL A 138 -18.26 -5.33 14.94
N ALA A 139 -17.39 -5.43 13.93
CA ALA A 139 -17.14 -4.36 12.97
C ALA A 139 -16.75 -4.93 11.59
N SER A 140 -16.91 -4.10 10.57
CA SER A 140 -16.35 -4.34 9.24
C SER A 140 -15.88 -3.01 8.68
N ASN A 141 -14.75 -3.02 7.97
CA ASN A 141 -14.14 -1.82 7.44
C ASN A 141 -13.63 -2.07 6.01
N ALA A 142 -13.81 -1.09 5.14
CA ALA A 142 -13.24 -1.06 3.80
C ALA A 142 -12.25 0.11 3.75
N PRO A 143 -11.00 -0.08 4.18
CA PRO A 143 -10.06 1.03 4.28
C PRO A 143 -9.76 1.62 2.90
N TRP A 144 -9.59 2.93 2.87
CA TRP A 144 -9.32 3.69 1.66
C TRP A 144 -7.89 3.45 1.20
N PRO A 145 -7.58 3.49 -0.11
CA PRO A 145 -6.21 3.67 -0.55
C PRO A 145 -5.72 5.04 -0.09
N MET A 146 -4.52 5.10 0.48
CA MET A 146 -3.98 6.30 1.13
C MET A 146 -2.51 6.53 0.77
N LEU A 147 -2.12 7.80 0.81
CA LEU A 147 -0.74 8.23 0.68
C LEU A 147 -0.33 9.03 1.93
N ALA A 148 0.72 8.58 2.62
CA ALA A 148 1.34 9.29 3.75
C ALA A 148 2.84 9.48 3.52
N GLN A 149 3.42 10.56 4.05
CA GLN A 149 4.85 10.87 3.86
C GLN A 149 5.76 9.78 4.46
N ARG A 150 5.40 9.28 5.63
CA ARG A 150 6.25 8.31 6.35
C ARG A 150 6.01 6.87 5.94
N MET A 151 4.74 6.50 5.67
CA MET A 151 4.36 5.12 5.38
C MET A 151 4.30 4.79 3.87
N GLY A 152 4.24 5.82 3.03
CA GLY A 152 4.01 5.68 1.59
C GLY A 152 2.58 5.27 1.28
N PHE A 153 2.41 4.52 0.19
CA PHE A 153 1.12 3.94 -0.14
C PHE A 153 0.77 2.82 0.85
N HIS A 154 -0.45 2.87 1.35
CA HIS A 154 -1.08 1.86 2.19
C HIS A 154 -2.60 1.96 2.04
N TYR A 155 -3.33 1.01 2.60
CA TYR A 155 -4.76 1.19 2.82
C TYR A 155 -4.96 1.62 4.26
N GLY A 156 -5.89 2.53 4.54
CA GLY A 156 -6.12 3.03 5.90
C GLY A 156 -7.57 3.42 6.16
N GLY A 157 -7.99 3.32 7.41
CA GLY A 157 -9.32 3.79 7.83
C GLY A 157 -9.53 3.69 9.33
N ASN A 158 -10.26 4.66 9.87
CA ASN A 158 -10.71 4.62 11.26
C ASN A 158 -11.77 3.53 11.42
N VAL A 159 -11.68 2.75 12.50
CA VAL A 159 -12.63 1.67 12.81
C VAL A 159 -13.17 1.84 14.23
N ALA A 160 -14.48 1.76 14.34
CA ALA A 160 -15.17 1.69 15.62
C ALA A 160 -15.16 0.26 16.16
N LEU A 161 -14.69 0.09 17.40
CA LEU A 161 -14.66 -1.19 18.11
C LEU A 161 -15.26 -1.03 19.52
N PRO A 162 -15.70 -2.13 20.18
CA PRO A 162 -16.23 -2.06 21.54
C PRO A 162 -15.25 -1.55 22.62
N GLY A 163 -13.94 -1.60 22.34
CA GLY A 163 -12.87 -1.13 23.23
C GLY A 163 -11.64 -2.04 23.17
N GLY A 164 -10.64 -1.76 24.00
CA GLY A 164 -9.42 -2.58 24.07
C GLY A 164 -9.70 -4.05 24.38
N GLY A 165 -9.02 -4.96 23.67
CA GLY A 165 -9.25 -6.40 23.75
C GLY A 165 -8.47 -7.17 22.69
N VAL A 166 -8.92 -8.41 22.43
CA VAL A 166 -8.39 -9.26 21.37
C VAL A 166 -9.49 -9.54 20.36
N TYR A 167 -9.21 -9.31 19.09
CA TYR A 167 -10.13 -9.49 17.98
C TYR A 167 -9.54 -10.41 16.93
N ASP A 168 -10.36 -11.33 16.43
CA ASP A 168 -10.06 -12.07 15.21
C ASP A 168 -10.32 -11.14 14.02
N VAL A 169 -9.30 -10.88 13.20
CA VAL A 169 -9.38 -9.97 12.06
C VAL A 169 -9.11 -10.73 10.77
N THR A 170 -10.14 -10.80 9.92
CA THR A 170 -10.00 -11.31 8.56
C THR A 170 -9.79 -10.15 7.59
N VAL A 171 -8.68 -10.15 6.86
CA VAL A 171 -8.43 -9.26 5.71
C VAL A 171 -8.65 -10.05 4.44
N ARG A 172 -9.55 -9.60 3.56
CA ARG A 172 -9.76 -10.20 2.23
C ARG A 172 -9.48 -9.19 1.13
N VAL A 173 -8.73 -9.61 0.12
CA VAL A 173 -8.52 -8.85 -1.12
C VAL A 173 -9.05 -9.62 -2.32
N GLY A 174 -9.55 -8.89 -3.31
CA GLY A 174 -9.97 -9.43 -4.61
C GLY A 174 -8.83 -9.48 -5.63
N ALA A 175 -9.20 -9.67 -6.89
CA ALA A 175 -8.28 -9.54 -8.01
C ALA A 175 -7.75 -8.09 -8.15
N PRO A 176 -6.51 -7.91 -8.65
CA PRO A 176 -5.95 -6.60 -8.94
C PRO A 176 -6.79 -5.80 -9.93
N ALA A 177 -6.88 -4.49 -9.71
CA ALA A 177 -7.58 -3.56 -10.60
C ALA A 177 -6.70 -3.06 -11.73
N ALA A 178 -5.38 -2.95 -11.50
CA ALA A 178 -4.41 -2.58 -12.51
C ALA A 178 -3.90 -3.83 -13.24
N ARG A 179 -3.24 -3.62 -14.37
CA ARG A 179 -2.56 -4.71 -15.06
C ARG A 179 -1.34 -5.13 -14.26
N HIS A 180 -1.19 -6.43 -14.00
CA HIS A 180 0.06 -7.00 -13.51
C HIS A 180 0.88 -7.51 -14.70
N ALA A 181 2.16 -7.18 -14.72
CA ALA A 181 3.15 -7.67 -15.66
C ALA A 181 4.33 -8.34 -14.94
N GLY A 182 5.19 -9.01 -15.70
CA GLY A 182 6.38 -9.68 -15.18
C GLY A 182 6.04 -10.81 -14.22
N ALA A 183 6.73 -10.88 -13.08
CA ALA A 183 6.61 -11.97 -12.11
C ALA A 183 5.48 -11.80 -11.08
N LEU A 184 4.71 -10.69 -11.14
CA LEU A 184 3.69 -10.41 -10.13
C LEU A 184 2.55 -11.42 -10.14
N ALA A 185 2.20 -11.94 -8.95
CA ALA A 185 1.02 -12.76 -8.77
C ALA A 185 -0.27 -11.95 -9.02
N ALA A 186 -1.30 -12.61 -9.54
CA ALA A 186 -2.63 -12.02 -9.75
C ALA A 186 -3.75 -13.02 -9.39
N PRO A 187 -3.80 -13.53 -8.14
CA PRO A 187 -4.87 -14.43 -7.71
C PRO A 187 -6.25 -13.73 -7.80
N ALA A 188 -7.30 -14.53 -8.02
CA ALA A 188 -8.67 -14.02 -7.99
C ALA A 188 -9.09 -13.46 -6.61
N SER A 189 -8.46 -13.96 -5.54
CA SER A 189 -8.59 -13.42 -4.18
C SER A 189 -7.52 -13.99 -3.24
N ALA A 190 -7.23 -13.28 -2.15
CA ALA A 190 -6.44 -13.78 -1.02
C ALA A 190 -7.12 -13.39 0.31
N THR A 191 -6.94 -14.23 1.33
CA THR A 191 -7.49 -14.02 2.68
C THR A 191 -6.39 -14.22 3.71
N PHE A 192 -6.33 -13.34 4.69
CA PHE A 192 -5.36 -13.31 5.78
C PHE A 192 -6.10 -13.23 7.12
N GLU A 193 -5.65 -13.98 8.11
CA GLU A 193 -6.30 -14.07 9.43
C GLU A 193 -5.31 -13.60 10.50
N PHE A 194 -5.69 -12.60 11.30
CA PHE A 194 -4.87 -12.02 12.35
C PHE A 194 -5.56 -12.12 13.70
N SER A 195 -4.77 -12.15 14.78
CA SER A 195 -5.25 -11.92 16.15
C SER A 195 -4.78 -10.54 16.60
N LEU A 196 -5.63 -9.53 16.46
CA LEU A 196 -5.34 -8.15 16.86
C LEU A 196 -5.61 -7.96 18.36
N ALA A 197 -4.55 -7.81 19.14
CA ALA A 197 -4.64 -7.42 20.55
C ALA A 197 -4.22 -5.96 20.72
N TYR A 198 -5.03 -5.16 21.40
CA TYR A 198 -4.66 -3.79 21.77
C TYR A 198 -5.28 -3.36 23.10
N SER A 199 -4.66 -2.37 23.74
CA SER A 199 -5.11 -1.74 24.97
C SER A 199 -4.96 -0.23 24.91
N ALA A 200 -5.72 0.50 25.74
CA ALA A 200 -5.59 1.95 25.84
C ALA A 200 -4.15 2.38 26.19
N ALA A 201 -3.47 1.65 27.08
CA ALA A 201 -2.09 1.93 27.45
C ALA A 201 -1.12 1.78 26.27
N GLU A 202 -1.34 0.82 25.36
CA GLU A 202 -0.53 0.66 24.15
C GLU A 202 -0.79 1.79 23.15
N LEU A 203 -2.04 2.25 23.02
CA LEU A 203 -2.39 3.39 22.17
C LEU A 203 -1.86 4.72 22.72
N ASP A 204 -1.85 4.89 24.03
CA ASP A 204 -1.27 6.05 24.70
C ASP A 204 0.25 6.08 24.54
N ALA A 205 0.89 4.91 24.46
CA ALA A 205 2.32 4.77 24.24
C ALA A 205 2.76 4.92 22.77
N ILE A 206 1.83 5.05 21.82
CA ILE A 206 2.18 5.34 20.42
C ILE A 206 2.85 6.71 20.36
N ALA A 207 4.06 6.74 19.80
CA ALA A 207 4.82 7.97 19.62
C ALA A 207 4.01 9.00 18.84
N TYR A 208 3.97 10.22 19.36
CA TYR A 208 3.41 11.39 18.71
C TYR A 208 4.46 12.48 18.76
N ARG A 209 4.77 13.13 17.64
CA ARG A 209 5.79 14.16 17.61
C ARG A 209 5.31 15.34 16.80
N THR A 210 5.31 16.51 17.39
CA THR A 210 5.09 17.78 16.70
C THR A 210 6.27 18.05 15.77
N ILE A 211 5.98 18.55 14.57
CA ILE A 211 7.00 18.81 13.55
C ILE A 211 7.30 20.31 13.51
N GLU A 212 8.59 20.65 13.67
CA GLU A 212 9.07 22.00 13.41
C GLU A 212 9.00 22.32 11.91
N GLY A 213 8.62 23.55 11.56
CA GLY A 213 8.45 23.95 10.16
C GLY A 213 7.19 23.39 9.49
N ALA A 214 6.19 22.97 10.27
CA ALA A 214 4.90 22.56 9.73
C ALA A 214 4.30 23.64 8.80
N GLY A 215 3.83 23.24 7.62
CA GLY A 215 3.39 24.15 6.55
C GLY A 215 4.49 24.54 5.55
N GLU A 216 5.78 24.35 5.87
CA GLU A 216 6.86 24.59 4.92
C GLU A 216 6.95 23.47 3.88
N ARG A 217 7.36 23.82 2.65
CA ARG A 217 7.55 22.83 1.57
C ARG A 217 8.63 21.82 1.96
N GLY A 218 8.28 20.54 1.92
CA GLY A 218 9.15 19.44 2.33
C GLY A 218 8.34 18.20 2.66
N ALA A 219 9.02 17.09 2.93
CA ALA A 219 8.37 15.87 3.40
C ALA A 219 9.23 15.21 4.47
N LEU A 220 8.58 14.58 5.44
CA LEU A 220 9.24 13.73 6.40
C LEU A 220 9.86 12.50 5.71
N ASP A 221 10.99 12.06 6.25
CA ASP A 221 11.62 10.82 5.81
C ASP A 221 10.68 9.62 6.01
N PRO A 222 10.75 8.61 5.11
CA PRO A 222 10.07 7.34 5.31
C PRO A 222 10.41 6.74 6.67
N MET A 223 9.41 6.22 7.37
CA MET A 223 9.66 5.51 8.63
C MET A 223 10.29 4.15 8.36
N GLU A 224 11.23 3.73 9.22
CA GLU A 224 11.80 2.39 9.12
C GLU A 224 10.78 1.34 9.52
N MET A 225 10.39 0.50 8.56
CA MET A 225 9.47 -0.61 8.75
C MET A 225 10.14 -1.92 8.37
N ARG A 226 11.04 -2.44 9.22
CA ARG A 226 11.96 -3.55 8.86
C ARG A 226 11.28 -4.80 8.31
N MET A 227 10.03 -5.05 8.67
CA MET A 227 9.25 -6.22 8.25
C MET A 227 8.39 -5.98 7.01
N LEU A 228 8.33 -4.75 6.51
CA LEU A 228 7.48 -4.32 5.40
C LEU A 228 8.37 -3.88 4.23
N PRO A 229 8.05 -4.27 2.98
CA PRO A 229 8.76 -3.72 1.83
C PRO A 229 8.58 -2.22 1.74
N SER A 230 9.53 -1.53 1.12
CA SER A 230 9.40 -0.09 0.85
C SER A 230 8.25 0.19 -0.10
N SER A 231 7.61 1.35 0.04
CA SER A 231 6.68 1.87 -0.96
C SER A 231 7.39 2.70 -2.04
N ALA A 232 8.69 2.97 -1.89
CA ALA A 232 9.42 3.82 -2.81
C ALA A 232 9.74 3.10 -4.11
N LEU A 233 9.52 3.79 -5.23
CA LEU A 233 9.93 3.33 -6.56
C LEU A 233 11.45 3.42 -6.74
N PRO A 234 12.01 2.64 -7.69
CA PRO A 234 13.40 2.80 -8.11
C PRO A 234 13.73 4.26 -8.49
N ALA A 235 15.00 4.64 -8.33
CA ALA A 235 15.46 5.92 -8.83
C ALA A 235 15.23 6.01 -10.36
N PRO A 236 14.93 7.19 -10.95
CA PRO A 236 14.63 7.31 -12.37
C PRO A 236 15.72 6.71 -13.29
N ASP A 237 16.98 6.90 -12.94
CA ASP A 237 18.16 6.38 -13.66
C ASP A 237 18.42 4.88 -13.42
N ALA A 238 17.73 4.28 -12.46
CA ALA A 238 17.74 2.84 -12.20
C ALA A 238 16.57 2.11 -12.87
N LEU A 239 15.63 2.82 -13.51
CA LEU A 239 14.57 2.18 -14.29
C LEU A 239 15.17 1.45 -15.51
N PRO A 240 14.67 0.24 -15.84
CA PRO A 240 15.13 -0.48 -17.04
C PRO A 240 14.80 0.27 -18.33
N GLY A 241 15.58 0.02 -19.37
CA GLY A 241 15.41 0.61 -20.70
C GLY A 241 16.15 1.93 -20.88
N ARG A 242 15.76 2.65 -21.93
CA ARG A 242 16.31 3.96 -22.30
C ARG A 242 15.51 5.06 -21.61
N HIS A 243 16.12 5.71 -20.63
CA HIS A 243 15.51 6.83 -19.90
C HIS A 243 15.31 8.05 -20.81
N LEU A 244 14.07 8.56 -20.89
CA LEU A 244 13.72 9.77 -21.64
C LEU A 244 13.94 11.04 -20.83
N GLY A 245 13.84 10.96 -19.51
CA GLY A 245 13.95 12.14 -18.67
C GLY A 245 13.05 12.09 -17.44
N THR A 246 13.20 13.13 -16.62
CA THR A 246 12.27 13.42 -15.52
C THR A 246 11.74 14.84 -15.70
N GLY A 247 10.42 15.00 -15.57
CA GLY A 247 9.72 16.27 -15.59
C GLY A 247 8.86 16.44 -14.34
N ARG A 248 8.05 17.51 -14.31
CA ARG A 248 7.08 17.76 -13.23
C ARG A 248 5.72 18.10 -13.80
N ILE A 249 4.68 17.57 -13.17
CA ILE A 249 3.28 17.97 -13.39
C ILE A 249 2.71 18.31 -12.01
N GLY A 250 2.40 19.58 -11.79
CA GLY A 250 2.12 20.10 -10.43
C GLY A 250 3.28 19.76 -9.48
N ASP A 251 2.96 19.10 -8.37
CA ASP A 251 3.95 18.61 -7.41
C ASP A 251 4.57 17.25 -7.75
N ALA A 252 3.97 16.49 -8.66
CA ALA A 252 4.44 15.17 -9.03
C ALA A 252 5.73 15.26 -9.86
N ALA A 253 6.71 14.43 -9.54
CA ALA A 253 7.79 14.13 -10.47
C ALA A 253 7.32 13.03 -11.42
N VAL A 254 7.69 13.13 -12.70
CA VAL A 254 7.28 12.17 -13.74
C VAL A 254 8.52 11.72 -14.47
N ALA A 255 8.94 10.47 -14.25
CA ALA A 255 10.02 9.85 -15.00
C ALA A 255 9.45 9.02 -16.15
N ALA A 256 10.15 8.96 -17.30
CA ALA A 256 9.78 8.07 -18.38
C ALA A 256 10.98 7.28 -18.91
N THR A 257 10.72 6.04 -19.31
CA THR A 257 11.69 5.14 -19.94
C THR A 257 11.03 4.38 -21.10
N VAL A 258 11.85 3.92 -22.03
CA VAL A 258 11.44 3.12 -23.19
C VAL A 258 12.15 1.78 -23.15
N LEU A 259 11.38 0.69 -23.22
CA LEU A 259 11.93 -0.67 -23.36
C LEU A 259 11.79 -1.10 -24.82
N ASP A 260 12.82 -1.75 -25.36
CA ASP A 260 12.84 -2.20 -26.77
C ASP A 260 11.98 -3.45 -27.02
N ASP A 261 11.37 -4.01 -25.98
CA ASP A 261 10.51 -5.20 -26.04
C ASP A 261 9.24 -4.98 -25.20
N ALA A 262 8.09 -4.91 -25.88
CA ALA A 262 6.79 -4.72 -25.26
C ALA A 262 6.00 -6.02 -25.03
N THR A 263 6.55 -7.20 -25.31
CA THR A 263 5.83 -8.49 -25.18
C THR A 263 5.27 -8.71 -23.78
N ARG A 264 6.06 -8.38 -22.75
CA ARG A 264 5.64 -8.47 -21.33
C ARG A 264 4.46 -7.56 -20.98
N PHE A 265 4.13 -6.61 -21.85
CA PHE A 265 3.04 -5.66 -21.72
C PHE A 265 1.97 -5.81 -22.81
N GLY A 266 1.90 -6.98 -23.47
CA GLY A 266 0.88 -7.28 -24.47
C GLY A 266 1.15 -6.75 -25.87
N GLY A 267 2.34 -6.21 -26.14
CA GLY A 267 2.83 -5.91 -27.49
C GLY A 267 3.51 -7.12 -28.15
N THR A 268 4.22 -6.86 -29.24
CA THR A 268 5.08 -7.82 -29.95
C THR A 268 6.57 -7.57 -29.67
N GLU A 269 7.44 -8.49 -30.08
CA GLU A 269 8.90 -8.34 -29.91
C GLU A 269 9.50 -7.16 -30.70
N SER A 270 8.79 -6.65 -31.71
CA SER A 270 9.20 -5.48 -32.49
C SER A 270 8.66 -4.16 -31.95
N ASP A 271 7.72 -4.21 -31.00
CA ASP A 271 7.12 -3.03 -30.40
C ASP A 271 7.97 -2.57 -29.22
N VAL A 272 8.07 -1.25 -29.05
CA VAL A 272 8.68 -0.64 -27.85
C VAL A 272 7.61 -0.38 -26.80
N TYR A 273 8.00 -0.30 -25.53
CA TYR A 273 7.10 0.04 -24.44
C TYR A 273 7.50 1.37 -23.79
N LEU A 274 6.62 2.36 -23.87
CA LEU A 274 6.76 3.61 -23.12
C LEU A 274 6.17 3.41 -21.71
N ALA A 275 7.02 3.54 -20.69
CA ALA A 275 6.62 3.52 -19.29
C ALA A 275 6.80 4.90 -18.65
N VAL A 276 5.73 5.40 -18.03
CA VAL A 276 5.66 6.67 -17.30
C VAL A 276 5.43 6.37 -15.83
N SER A 277 6.33 6.85 -14.97
CA SER A 277 6.35 6.54 -13.54
C SER A 277 6.17 7.82 -12.72
N PRO A 278 4.92 8.23 -12.47
CA PRO A 278 4.59 9.39 -11.64
C PRO A 278 4.85 9.06 -10.17
N ARG A 279 5.49 10.00 -9.47
CA ARG A 279 6.02 9.77 -8.13
C ARG A 279 5.97 11.02 -7.27
N THR A 280 5.90 10.83 -5.95
CA THR A 280 6.09 11.94 -5.00
C THR A 280 7.51 12.51 -5.14
N PRO A 281 7.68 13.84 -5.00
CA PRO A 281 8.94 14.52 -5.31
C PRO A 281 10.09 14.21 -4.33
N TYR A 282 9.78 13.84 -3.08
CA TYR A 282 10.78 13.58 -2.05
C TYR A 282 11.04 12.08 -1.85
N ASN A 283 9.97 11.31 -1.59
CA ASN A 283 10.09 9.91 -1.16
C ASN A 283 9.89 8.88 -2.28
N ARG A 284 9.66 9.35 -3.53
CA ARG A 284 9.46 8.52 -4.73
C ARG A 284 8.33 7.48 -4.59
N TYR A 285 7.30 7.76 -3.81
CA TYR A 285 6.14 6.87 -3.73
C TYR A 285 5.33 6.97 -5.01
N PRO A 286 4.71 5.86 -5.47
CA PRO A 286 3.89 5.87 -6.66
C PRO A 286 2.62 6.71 -6.47
N LEU A 287 2.09 7.19 -7.59
CA LEU A 287 0.83 7.92 -7.66
C LEU A 287 -0.20 7.09 -8.46
N PRO A 288 -0.87 6.12 -7.81
CA PRO A 288 -1.83 5.21 -8.44
C PRO A 288 -3.21 5.87 -8.62
N MET A 289 -4.11 5.18 -9.32
CA MET A 289 -5.50 5.58 -9.54
C MET A 289 -5.61 6.96 -10.20
N ALA A 290 -4.73 7.23 -11.15
CA ALA A 290 -4.69 8.46 -11.95
C ALA A 290 -4.98 8.15 -13.43
N GLY A 291 -5.31 9.18 -14.19
CA GLY A 291 -5.45 9.10 -15.64
C GLY A 291 -4.27 9.78 -16.32
N PHE A 292 -3.55 9.06 -17.17
CA PHE A 292 -2.44 9.62 -17.95
C PHE A 292 -2.60 9.30 -19.44
N SER A 293 -2.19 10.27 -20.25
CA SER A 293 -2.02 10.13 -21.69
C SER A 293 -0.63 10.57 -22.11
N ALA A 294 -0.18 10.11 -23.28
CA ALA A 294 1.07 10.54 -23.89
C ALA A 294 0.86 10.93 -25.36
N ARG A 295 1.49 12.03 -25.76
CA ARG A 295 1.64 12.40 -27.17
C ARG A 295 3.02 12.00 -27.66
N VAL A 296 3.07 11.12 -28.66
CA VAL A 296 4.29 10.64 -29.33
C VAL A 296 4.14 10.84 -30.83
N ASP A 297 5.11 11.51 -31.46
CA ASP A 297 5.12 11.82 -32.90
C ASP A 297 3.81 12.42 -33.44
N GLY A 298 3.14 13.21 -32.60
CA GLY A 298 1.89 13.90 -32.93
C GLY A 298 0.61 13.09 -32.70
N ALA A 299 0.72 11.79 -32.40
CA ALA A 299 -0.41 10.93 -32.02
C ALA A 299 -0.59 10.89 -30.50
N ASP A 300 -1.85 10.80 -30.04
CA ASP A 300 -2.24 10.75 -28.63
C ASP A 300 -2.59 9.31 -28.23
N TYR A 301 -2.13 8.89 -27.05
CA TYR A 301 -2.26 7.54 -26.54
C TYR A 301 -2.68 7.55 -25.07
N ASP A 302 -3.70 6.76 -24.72
CA ASP A 302 -4.05 6.52 -23.32
C ASP A 302 -3.06 5.52 -22.70
N LEU A 303 -2.55 5.84 -21.50
CA LEU A 303 -1.61 4.99 -20.80
C LEU A 303 -2.32 4.05 -19.84
N VAL A 304 -1.90 2.78 -19.81
CA VAL A 304 -2.51 1.76 -18.96
C VAL A 304 -1.76 1.65 -17.64
N GLU A 305 -2.47 1.85 -16.53
CA GLU A 305 -1.96 1.61 -15.17
C GLU A 305 -1.49 0.16 -15.02
N THR A 306 -0.23 -0.01 -14.65
CA THR A 306 0.46 -1.30 -14.62
C THR A 306 1.36 -1.38 -13.39
N LEU A 307 1.34 -2.53 -12.71
CA LEU A 307 2.36 -2.92 -11.75
C LEU A 307 3.26 -3.97 -12.40
N ASP A 308 4.55 -3.86 -12.12
CA ASP A 308 5.60 -4.72 -12.67
C ASP A 308 6.76 -4.81 -11.67
N ASP A 309 7.49 -5.92 -11.66
CA ASP A 309 8.55 -6.19 -10.69
C ASP A 309 9.84 -5.40 -10.92
N ASP A 310 10.11 -4.96 -12.15
CA ASP A 310 11.28 -4.12 -12.46
C ASP A 310 10.93 -2.62 -12.47
N LEU A 311 9.79 -2.26 -13.06
CA LEU A 311 9.36 -0.87 -13.23
C LEU A 311 8.61 -0.33 -12.01
N GLY A 312 8.09 -1.22 -11.17
CA GLY A 312 7.13 -0.86 -10.12
C GLY A 312 5.80 -0.39 -10.71
N HIS A 313 5.11 0.47 -9.98
CA HIS A 313 3.89 1.10 -10.44
C HIS A 313 4.19 2.17 -11.51
N HIS A 314 3.54 2.05 -12.66
CA HIS A 314 3.69 2.96 -13.79
C HIS A 314 2.43 2.96 -14.69
N TYR A 315 2.41 3.85 -15.66
CA TYR A 315 1.41 3.94 -16.72
C TYR A 315 2.14 3.79 -18.05
N GLY A 316 1.66 2.94 -18.95
CA GLY A 316 2.39 2.77 -20.20
C GLY A 316 1.62 2.14 -21.35
N ILE A 317 2.28 2.11 -22.50
CA ILE A 317 1.71 1.66 -23.78
C ILE A 317 2.79 1.04 -24.67
N ALA A 318 2.40 -0.01 -25.41
CA ALA A 318 3.19 -0.61 -26.47
C ALA A 318 2.99 0.16 -27.78
N LEU A 319 4.07 0.41 -28.52
CA LEU A 319 4.09 1.21 -29.75
C LEU A 319 4.95 0.53 -30.81
N ASP A 320 4.53 0.61 -32.08
CA ASP A 320 5.21 0.01 -33.23
C ASP A 320 6.36 0.87 -33.79
N ALA A 321 6.68 1.98 -33.12
CA ALA A 321 7.74 2.91 -33.47
C ALA A 321 8.51 3.37 -32.23
N ASP A 322 9.80 3.66 -32.40
CA ASP A 322 10.67 4.14 -31.33
C ASP A 322 10.20 5.49 -30.77
N VAL A 323 10.43 5.72 -29.48
CA VAL A 323 10.03 6.94 -28.77
C VAL A 323 11.26 7.75 -28.40
N ALA A 324 11.60 8.76 -29.18
CA ALA A 324 12.67 9.70 -28.83
C ALA A 324 12.19 10.78 -27.85
N ARG A 325 10.92 11.19 -27.98
CA ARG A 325 10.28 12.24 -27.17
C ARG A 325 8.82 11.90 -26.92
N ALA A 326 8.33 12.23 -25.72
CA ALA A 326 6.92 12.12 -25.37
C ALA A 326 6.47 13.36 -24.57
N THR A 327 5.28 13.88 -24.86
CA THR A 327 4.58 14.82 -23.96
C THR A 327 3.58 14.03 -23.15
N VAL A 328 3.82 13.88 -21.85
CA VAL A 328 2.95 13.17 -20.91
C VAL A 328 1.99 14.14 -20.26
N SER A 329 0.70 13.81 -20.23
CA SER A 329 -0.35 14.60 -19.59
C SER A 329 -0.99 13.84 -18.42
N LEU A 330 -1.26 14.54 -17.33
CA LEU A 330 -2.12 14.08 -16.24
C LEU A 330 -3.55 14.54 -16.52
N ASP A 331 -4.42 13.61 -16.85
CA ASP A 331 -5.82 13.87 -17.22
C ASP A 331 -6.75 13.79 -16.01
N VAL A 332 -6.46 12.87 -15.08
CA VAL A 332 -7.20 12.69 -13.82
C VAL A 332 -6.20 12.58 -12.67
N PRO A 333 -6.28 13.44 -11.63
CA PRO A 333 -5.40 13.38 -10.47
C PRO A 333 -5.42 12.01 -9.78
N PRO A 334 -4.36 11.60 -9.05
CA PRO A 334 -4.34 10.35 -8.30
C PRO A 334 -5.45 10.30 -7.23
N GLN A 335 -6.44 9.42 -7.45
CA GLN A 335 -7.65 9.26 -6.63
C GLN A 335 -7.42 8.42 -5.37
N VAL A 336 -6.34 8.73 -4.64
CA VAL A 336 -6.05 8.11 -3.33
C VAL A 336 -6.23 9.13 -2.22
N SER A 337 -6.63 8.70 -1.04
CA SER A 337 -6.78 9.61 0.10
C SER A 337 -5.41 10.12 0.56
N ARG A 338 -5.40 11.23 1.29
CA ARG A 338 -4.18 11.92 1.71
C ARG A 338 -4.13 12.02 3.23
N HIS A 339 -2.97 11.74 3.81
CA HIS A 339 -2.64 12.24 5.14
C HIS A 339 -2.15 13.69 5.06
N GLU A 340 -2.10 14.37 6.20
CA GLU A 340 -1.61 15.74 6.29
C GLU A 340 -0.20 15.87 5.67
N GLY A 341 0.06 16.98 4.99
CA GLY A 341 1.28 17.23 4.25
C GLY A 341 1.23 16.79 2.78
N TYR A 342 0.17 16.07 2.38
CA TYR A 342 -0.12 15.73 0.98
C TYR A 342 -1.55 16.09 0.55
N GLU A 343 -2.41 16.55 1.45
CA GLU A 343 -3.83 16.77 1.16
C GLU A 343 -4.11 17.87 0.14
N THR A 344 -3.18 18.80 -0.04
CA THR A 344 -3.25 19.86 -1.04
C THR A 344 -2.39 19.58 -2.28
N ALA A 345 -1.75 18.41 -2.35
CA ALA A 345 -0.76 18.06 -3.37
C ALA A 345 -1.32 17.09 -4.42
N PHE A 346 -0.74 17.16 -5.62
CA PHE A 346 -1.03 16.26 -6.75
C PHE A 346 -2.46 16.37 -7.31
N LEU A 347 -3.11 17.53 -7.14
CA LEU A 347 -4.47 17.79 -7.65
C LEU A 347 -4.44 18.52 -9.00
N ASP A 348 -3.39 19.30 -9.26
CA ASP A 348 -3.26 20.06 -10.50
C ASP A 348 -2.92 19.16 -11.68
N THR A 349 -3.74 19.23 -12.74
CA THR A 349 -3.47 18.60 -14.03
C THR A 349 -2.51 19.42 -14.88
N GLY A 350 -1.91 18.80 -15.89
CA GLY A 350 -0.92 19.46 -16.74
C GLY A 350 -0.13 18.46 -17.57
N HIS A 351 0.97 18.92 -18.16
CA HIS A 351 1.82 18.05 -18.97
C HIS A 351 3.31 18.35 -18.77
N ALA A 352 4.14 17.36 -19.08
CA ALA A 352 5.59 17.47 -19.13
C ALA A 352 6.11 16.81 -20.41
N THR A 353 7.03 17.50 -21.11
CA THR A 353 7.75 16.91 -22.25
C THR A 353 9.04 16.26 -21.75
N LEU A 354 9.25 15.01 -22.16
CA LEU A 354 10.39 14.15 -21.80
C LEU A 354 11.07 13.67 -23.10
N GLY A 355 12.38 13.52 -23.07
CA GLY A 355 13.22 13.27 -24.25
C GLY A 355 13.73 14.56 -24.89
N GLU A 356 14.81 14.46 -25.68
CA GLU A 356 15.38 15.61 -26.40
C GLU A 356 14.48 16.15 -27.49
#